data_AF-A0A970DXJ5-F1
#
_entry.id   AF-A0A970DXJ5-F1
#
_cell.length_a   1.000
_cell.length_b   1.000
_cell.length_c   1.000
_cell.angle_alpha   90.00
_cell.angle_beta   90.00
_cell.angle_gamma   90.00
#
_symmetry.space_group_name_H-M   'P 1'
#
loop_
_entity.id
_entity.type
_entity.pdbx_description
1 polymer ?
#
loop_
_entity_poly.entity_id
_entity_poly.type
_entity_poly.pdbx_seq_one_letter_code
_entity_poly.pdbx_strand_id
1 'polypeptide(L)' 'MVKQGGQPMDNRGLTLLTPRECEVLKLIAKGYSNSEIAEELFISKHTVKNHVSNIYRKLGVDDRTRVALLAVRRGLVSLD' A
#
# COMPACT_ATOMS: atom_id res chain seq x y z
N MET A 1 -34.38 6.96 1.94
CA MET A 1 -33.04 7.56 2.17
C MET A 1 -32.43 6.75 3.30
N VAL A 2 -31.28 6.07 3.23
CA VAL A 2 -30.08 6.14 2.39
C VAL A 2 -29.56 4.70 2.23
N LYS A 3 -28.98 4.45 1.05
CA LYS A 3 -28.22 3.27 0.64
C LYS A 3 -27.16 2.92 1.70
N GLN A 4 -26.83 1.66 1.93
CA GLN A 4 -25.61 1.08 1.36
C GLN A 4 -25.59 -0.44 1.55
N GLY A 5 -25.71 -1.16 0.43
CA GLY A 5 -25.38 -2.57 0.37
C GLY A 5 -23.90 -2.77 0.68
N GLY A 6 -23.61 -3.84 1.43
CA GLY A 6 -22.25 -4.33 1.62
C GLY A 6 -21.60 -4.52 0.26
N GLN A 7 -20.61 -3.66 -0.04
CA GLN A 7 -19.80 -3.80 -1.24
C GLN A 7 -19.08 -5.16 -1.14
N PRO A 8 -19.11 -6.01 -2.19
CA PRO A 8 -18.33 -7.23 -2.22
C PRO A 8 -16.86 -6.86 -2.03
N MET A 9 -16.16 -7.61 -1.18
CA MET A 9 -14.73 -7.49 -0.89
C MET A 9 -13.92 -7.25 -2.17
N ASP A 10 -13.62 -5.99 -2.47
CA ASP A 10 -12.98 -5.61 -3.71
C ASP A 10 -11.48 -5.84 -3.58
N ASN A 11 -11.07 -7.06 -3.91
CA ASN A 11 -9.69 -7.43 -4.25
C ASN A 11 -9.12 -6.60 -5.46
N ARG A 12 -9.88 -5.62 -5.96
CA ARG A 12 -9.51 -4.71 -7.06
C ARG A 12 -8.35 -3.78 -6.70
N GLY A 13 -8.06 -3.58 -5.41
CA GLY A 13 -6.88 -2.83 -4.96
C GLY A 13 -5.56 -3.56 -5.26
N LEU A 14 -5.52 -4.88 -5.08
CA LEU A 14 -4.37 -5.73 -5.40
C LEU A 14 -4.15 -5.86 -6.91
N THR A 15 -5.22 -5.83 -7.71
CA THR A 15 -5.10 -5.90 -9.18
C THR A 15 -4.49 -4.64 -9.80
N LEU A 16 -4.48 -3.51 -9.09
CA LEU A 16 -3.91 -2.25 -9.58
C LEU A 16 -2.40 -2.10 -9.29
N LEU A 17 -1.93 -2.70 -8.19
CA LEU A 17 -0.55 -2.57 -7.76
C LEU A 17 0.33 -3.59 -8.49
N THR A 18 1.53 -3.17 -8.88
CA THR A 18 2.53 -4.10 -9.39
C THR A 18 3.06 -4.97 -8.25
N PRO A 19 3.70 -6.12 -8.54
CA PRO A 19 4.32 -6.96 -7.50
C PRO A 19 5.25 -6.17 -6.60
N ARG A 20 6.06 -5.26 -7.19
CA ARG A 20 7.00 -4.42 -6.46
C ARG A 20 6.30 -3.38 -5.58
N GLU A 21 5.21 -2.80 -6.05
CA GLU A 21 4.40 -1.88 -5.25
C GLU A 21 3.72 -2.59 -4.08
N CYS A 22 3.31 -3.85 -4.26
CA CYS A 22 2.80 -4.69 -3.16
C CYS A 22 3.88 -4.96 -2.10
N GLU A 23 5.11 -5.28 -2.48
CA GLU A 23 6.24 -5.44 -1.54
C GLU A 23 6.48 -4.16 -0.73
N VAL A 24 6.55 -3.01 -1.42
CA VAL A 24 6.71 -1.71 -0.77
C VAL A 24 5.54 -1.42 0.18
N LEU A 25 4.30 -1.69 -0.23
CA LEU A 25 3.11 -1.50 0.61
C LEU A 25 3.14 -2.36 1.88
N LYS A 26 3.62 -3.61 1.79
CA LYS A 26 3.80 -4.51 2.96
C LYS A 26 4.75 -3.89 3.97
N LEU A 27 5.91 -3.42 3.52
CA LEU A 27 6.90 -2.81 4.40
C LEU A 27 6.38 -1.50 5.01
N ILE A 28 5.63 -0.70 4.25
CA ILE A 28 4.95 0.49 4.79
C ILE A 28 4.00 0.11 5.92
N ALA A 29 3.18 -0.93 5.72
CA ALA A 29 2.23 -1.40 6.72
C ALA A 29 2.91 -1.98 7.97
N LYS A 30 4.11 -2.55 7.82
CA LYS A 30 4.97 -2.97 8.93
C LYS A 30 5.68 -1.81 9.64
N GLY A 31 5.56 -0.57 9.15
CA GLY A 31 6.12 0.63 9.77
C GLY A 31 7.48 1.07 9.21
N TYR A 32 8.04 0.39 8.21
CA TYR A 32 9.40 0.66 7.71
C TYR A 32 9.51 2.01 7.01
N SER A 33 10.45 2.85 7.40
CA SER A 33 10.72 4.11 6.69
C SER A 33 11.20 3.88 5.25
N ASN A 34 11.17 4.92 4.41
CA ASN A 34 11.65 4.80 3.02
C ASN A 34 13.14 4.45 2.92
N SER A 35 13.92 4.71 3.98
CA SER A 35 15.32 4.30 4.05
C SER A 35 15.43 2.80 4.29
N GLU A 36 14.69 2.28 5.28
CA GLU A 36 14.68 0.85 5.59
C GLU A 36 14.11 0.02 4.42
N ILE A 37 13.06 0.51 3.75
CA ILE A 37 12.52 -0.12 2.55
C ILE A 37 13.57 -0.18 1.43
N ALA A 38 14.37 0.89 1.28
CA ALA A 38 15.41 0.94 0.24
C ALA A 38 16.49 -0.12 0.50
N GLU A 39 16.88 -0.28 1.76
CA GLU A 39 17.84 -1.30 2.20
C GLU A 39 17.27 -2.72 2.03
N GLU A 40 16.07 -2.97 2.55
CA GLU A 40 15.40 -4.28 2.49
C GLU A 40 15.19 -4.76 1.04
N LEU A 41 14.84 -3.83 0.15
CA LEU A 41 14.53 -4.14 -1.24
C LEU A 41 15.74 -3.96 -2.19
N PHE A 42 16.92 -3.58 -1.67
CA PHE A 42 18.14 -3.30 -2.44
C PHE A 42 17.93 -2.32 -3.61
N ILE A 43 17.21 -1.22 -3.36
CA ILE A 43 16.93 -0.15 -4.34
C ILE A 43 17.22 1.23 -3.76
N SER A 44 17.26 2.27 -4.59
CA SER A 44 17.50 3.62 -4.10
C SER A 44 16.29 4.19 -3.33
N LYS A 45 16.54 5.07 -2.35
CA LYS A 45 15.48 5.83 -1.65
C LYS A 45 14.59 6.63 -2.61
N HIS A 46 15.16 7.09 -3.73
CA HIS A 46 14.41 7.78 -4.79
C HIS A 46 13.42 6.82 -5.47
N THR A 47 13.86 5.61 -5.80
CA THR A 47 13.01 4.55 -6.36
C THR A 47 11.87 4.19 -5.41
N VAL A 48 12.17 4.06 -4.10
CA VAL A 48 11.13 3.84 -3.09
C VAL A 48 10.10 4.97 -3.10
N LYS A 49 10.52 6.24 -3.08
CA LYS A 49 9.61 7.39 -3.15
C LYS A 49 8.70 7.32 -4.38
N ASN A 50 9.23 6.94 -5.55
CA ASN A 50 8.40 6.76 -6.74
C ASN A 50 7.35 5.66 -6.58
N HIS A 51 7.71 4.51 -6.01
CA HIS A 51 6.74 3.46 -5.70
C HIS A 51 5.68 3.95 -4.71
N VAL A 52 6.06 4.63 -3.63
CA VAL A 52 5.09 5.20 -2.66
C VAL A 52 4.12 6.15 -3.33
N SER A 53 4.61 7.10 -4.13
CA SER A 53 3.76 8.05 -4.86
C SER A 53 2.81 7.35 -5.83
N ASN A 54 3.26 6.31 -6.51
CA ASN A 54 2.41 5.50 -7.38
C ASN A 54 1.33 4.74 -6.59
N ILE A 55 1.70 4.13 -5.47
CA ILE A 55 0.77 3.42 -4.58
C ILE A 55 -0.32 4.38 -4.10
N TYR A 56 0.08 5.57 -3.65
CA TYR A 56 -0.82 6.63 -3.19
C TYR A 56 -1.83 7.02 -4.28
N ARG A 57 -1.33 7.29 -5.48
CA ARG A 57 -2.16 7.60 -6.65
C ARG A 57 -3.12 6.46 -7.00
N LYS A 58 -2.66 5.21 -6.97
CA LYS A 58 -3.46 4.02 -7.32
C LYS A 58 -4.51 3.68 -6.27
N LEU A 59 -4.21 3.90 -5.00
CA LEU A 59 -5.13 3.64 -3.88
C LEU A 59 -6.00 4.85 -3.54
N GLY A 60 -5.75 6.01 -4.14
CA GLY A 60 -6.49 7.24 -3.88
C GLY A 60 -6.26 7.78 -2.47
N VAL A 61 -5.06 7.61 -1.93
CA VAL A 61 -4.68 8.12 -0.62
C VAL A 61 -3.43 8.99 -0.72
N ASP A 62 -3.31 9.94 0.18
CA ASP A 62 -2.23 10.92 0.27
C ASP A 62 -1.39 10.78 1.55
N ASP A 63 -1.86 9.97 2.50
CA ASP A 63 -1.25 9.82 3.82
C ASP A 63 -0.75 8.40 4.07
N ARG A 64 0.42 8.32 4.71
CA ARG A 64 1.11 7.06 5.01
C ARG A 64 0.34 6.19 6.00
N THR A 65 -0.23 6.80 7.03
CA THR A 65 -1.03 6.10 8.04
C THR A 65 -2.29 5.55 7.39
N ARG A 66 -2.94 6.35 6.54
CA ARG A 66 -4.12 5.92 5.78
C ARG A 66 -3.79 4.77 4.83
N VAL A 67 -2.65 4.80 4.13
CA VAL A 67 -2.27 3.68 3.23
C VAL A 67 -2.01 2.40 4.01
N ALA A 68 -1.31 2.49 5.14
CA ALA A 68 -1.00 1.34 5.98
C ALA A 68 -2.28 0.69 6.53
N LEU A 69 -3.18 1.52 7.07
CA LEU A 69 -4.46 1.05 7.61
C LEU A 69 -5.37 0.48 6.52
N LEU A 70 -5.38 1.10 5.33
CA LEU A 70 -6.11 0.59 4.17
C LEU A 70 -5.59 -0.78 3.73
N ALA A 71 -4.26 -0.94 3.70
CA ALA A 71 -3.62 -2.18 3.31
C ALA A 71 -4.01 -3.33 4.24
N VAL A 72 -3.98 -3.10 5.55
CA VAL A 72 -4.39 -4.09 6.56
C VAL A 72 -5.89 -4.38 6.46
N ARG A 73 -6.73 -3.33 6.43
CA ARG A 73 -8.20 -3.49 6.42
C ARG A 73 -8.71 -4.22 5.17
N ARG A 74 -8.07 -4.02 4.03
CA ARG A 74 -8.43 -4.69 2.77
C ARG A 74 -7.74 -6.06 2.60
N GLY A 75 -6.95 -6.52 3.57
CA GLY A 75 -6.21 -7.78 3.49
C GLY A 75 -5.13 -7.77 2.40
N LEU A 76 -4.65 -6.59 1.97
CA LEU A 76 -3.59 -6.48 0.96
C LEU A 76 -2.23 -6.91 1.54
N VAL A 77 -2.11 -6.86 2.87
CA VAL A 77 -0.89 -7.17 3.63
C VAL A 77 -1.29 -7.92 4.91
N SER A 78 -0.60 -9.03 5.18
CA SER A 78 -0.67 -9.69 6.49
C SER A 78 0.45 -9.14 7.37
N LEU A 79 0.09 -8.72 8.58
CA LEU A 79 1.02 -8.43 9.66
C LEU A 79 1.26 -9.74 10.43
N ASP A 80 1.95 -10.68 9.78
CA ASP A 80 2.59 -11.81 10.45
C ASP A 80 4.01 -11.42 10.85
#